data_AF-A0A932P7W3-F1
#
_entry.id   AF-A0A932P7W3-F1
#
_cell.length_a   1.000
_cell.length_b   1.000
_cell.length_c   1.000
_cell.angle_alpha   90.00
_cell.angle_beta   90.00
_cell.angle_gamma   90.00
#
_symmetry.space_group_name_H-M   'P 1'
#
loop_
_entity.id
_entity.type
_entity.pdbx_description
1 polymer ?
#
loop_
_entity_poly.entity_id
_entity_poly.type
_entity_poly.pdbx_seq_one_letter_code
_entity_poly.pdbx_strand_id
1 'polypeptide(L)'
;MSSVVPPEFQQFVQEQIVSGRYHSADEVVSNGPRLLQERERRLQELRAEIQPALDELDRGDAIDVDDEGLRVLFDEIMSEVDRELAARDRATGNGPTLHHPF
;
A
#
# COMPACT_ATOMS: atom_id res chain seq x y z
N MET A 1 -33.20 -7.30 0.57
CA MET A 1 -33.44 -6.01 1.25
C MET A 1 -33.72 -5.01 0.16
N SER A 2 -34.92 -4.42 0.09
CA SER A 2 -35.20 -3.39 -0.91
C SER A 2 -34.60 -2.07 -0.43
N SER A 3 -33.57 -1.59 -1.11
CA SER A 3 -32.90 -0.34 -0.79
C SER A 3 -33.39 0.77 -1.70
N VAL A 4 -33.83 1.89 -1.11
CA VAL A 4 -34.28 3.05 -1.87
C VAL A 4 -33.06 3.78 -2.41
N VAL A 5 -32.93 3.84 -3.73
CA VAL A 5 -31.88 4.60 -4.43
C VAL A 5 -32.36 6.04 -4.62
N PRO A 6 -31.64 7.03 -4.08
CA PRO A 6 -31.96 8.43 -4.33
C PRO A 6 -31.97 8.77 -5.83
N PRO A 7 -32.86 9.68 -6.30
CA PRO A 7 -33.00 9.99 -7.72
C PRO A 7 -31.69 10.34 -8.44
N GLU A 8 -30.79 11.04 -7.75
CA GLU A 8 -29.48 11.46 -8.26
C GLU A 8 -28.53 10.28 -8.58
N PHE A 9 -28.75 9.10 -7.97
CA PHE A 9 -27.94 7.90 -8.21
C PHE A 9 -28.59 6.91 -9.17
N GLN A 10 -29.84 7.12 -9.58
CA GLN A 10 -30.57 6.17 -10.45
C GLN A 10 -29.88 5.99 -11.80
N GLN A 11 -29.43 7.08 -12.41
CA GLN A 11 -28.70 7.02 -13.68
C GLN A 11 -27.39 6.23 -13.54
N PHE A 12 -26.61 6.52 -12.49
CA PHE A 12 -25.37 5.79 -12.20
C PHE A 12 -25.63 4.28 -12.04
N VAL A 13 -26.63 3.89 -11.24
CA VAL A 13 -26.99 2.48 -11.05
C VAL A 13 -27.38 1.83 -12.37
N GLN A 14 -28.19 2.51 -13.19
CA GLN A 14 -28.60 2.00 -14.50
C GLN A 14 -27.40 1.80 -15.43
N GLU A 15 -26.46 2.74 -15.49
CA GLU A 15 -25.23 2.62 -16.28
C GLU A 15 -24.36 1.45 -15.82
N GLN A 16 -24.24 1.24 -14.50
CA GLN A 16 -23.50 0.12 -13.94
C GLN A 16 -24.12 -1.24 -14.29
N ILE A 17 -25.45 -1.34 -14.40
CA ILE A 17 -26.14 -2.56 -14.84
C ILE A 17 -26.00 -2.76 -16.35
N VAL A 18 -26.23 -1.70 -17.15
CA VAL A 18 -26.14 -1.76 -18.63
C VAL A 18 -24.72 -2.11 -19.08
N SER A 19 -23.69 -1.65 -18.37
CA SER A 19 -22.30 -2.04 -18.63
C SER A 19 -21.99 -3.51 -18.34
N GLY A 20 -22.92 -4.24 -17.72
CA GLY A 20 -22.75 -5.65 -17.33
C GLY A 20 -21.91 -5.84 -16.06
N ARG A 21 -21.52 -4.77 -15.37
CA ARG A 21 -20.72 -4.86 -14.14
C ARG A 21 -21.51 -5.41 -12.97
N TYR A 22 -22.82 -5.18 -12.94
CA TYR A 22 -23.72 -5.68 -11.90
C TYR A 22 -25.04 -6.17 -12.52
N HIS A 23 -25.68 -7.15 -11.90
CA HIS A 23 -26.90 -7.79 -12.41
C HIS A 23 -28.18 -7.11 -11.92
N SER A 24 -28.11 -6.31 -10.85
CA SER A 24 -29.27 -5.65 -10.26
C SER A 24 -28.91 -4.38 -9.48
N ALA A 25 -29.89 -3.53 -9.25
CA ALA A 25 -29.73 -2.31 -8.44
C ALA A 25 -29.34 -2.63 -6.99
N ASP A 26 -29.93 -3.67 -6.39
CA ASP A 26 -29.60 -4.11 -5.03
C ASP A 26 -28.13 -4.56 -4.93
N GLU A 27 -27.58 -5.15 -6.00
CA GLU A 27 -26.16 -5.52 -6.07
C GLU A 27 -25.26 -4.27 -6.12
N VAL A 28 -25.60 -3.25 -6.91
CA VAL A 28 -24.86 -1.99 -6.96
C VAL A 28 -24.86 -1.29 -5.59
N VAL A 29 -26.03 -1.18 -4.97
CA VAL A 29 -26.19 -0.47 -3.69
C VAL A 29 -25.50 -1.20 -2.55
N SER A 30 -25.58 -2.53 -2.50
CA SER A 30 -24.92 -3.31 -1.45
C SER A 30 -23.39 -3.33 -1.56
N ASN A 31 -22.85 -3.18 -2.78
CA ASN A 31 -21.40 -3.06 -2.97
C ASN A 31 -20.86 -1.67 -2.59
N GLY A 32 -21.68 -0.61 -2.63
CA GLY A 32 -21.27 0.76 -2.26
C GLY A 32 -20.63 0.86 -0.85
N PRO A 33 -21.35 0.47 0.22
CA PRO A 33 -20.81 0.48 1.58
C PRO A 33 -19.59 -0.42 1.75
N ARG A 34 -19.52 -1.56 1.04
CA ARG A 34 -18.36 -2.46 1.10
C ARG A 34 -17.10 -1.79 0.55
N LEU A 35 -17.21 -1.13 -0.60
CA LEU A 35 -16.11 -0.38 -1.20
C LEU A 35 -15.69 0.81 -0.32
N LEU A 36 -16.66 1.49 0.30
CA LEU A 36 -16.38 2.55 1.25
C LEU A 36 -15.62 2.02 2.48
N GLN A 37 -16.07 0.91 3.07
CA GLN A 37 -15.41 0.27 4.21
C GLN A 37 -13.98 -0.14 3.86
N GLU A 38 -13.75 -0.71 2.69
CA GLU A 38 -12.41 -1.08 2.24
C GLU A 38 -11.49 0.15 2.09
N ARG A 39 -12.01 1.23 1.50
CA ARG A 39 -11.27 2.49 1.37
C ARG A 39 -10.94 3.09 2.74
N GLU A 40 -11.91 3.16 3.64
CA GLU A 40 -11.70 3.69 5.00
C GLU A 40 -10.68 2.84 5.77
N ARG A 41 -10.75 1.50 5.65
CA ARG A 41 -9.77 0.61 6.28
C ARG A 41 -8.35 0.91 5.77
N ARG A 42 -8.15 0.96 4.45
CA ARG A 42 -6.82 1.27 3.86
C ARG A 42 -6.29 2.64 4.30
N LEU A 43 -7.17 3.63 4.41
CA LEU A 43 -6.78 4.96 4.89
C LEU A 43 -6.41 4.95 6.37
N GLN A 44 -7.11 4.18 7.20
CA GLN A 44 -6.78 4.01 8.61
C GLN A 44 -5.45 3.28 8.80
N GLU A 45 -5.23 2.20 8.05
CA GLU A 45 -3.96 1.45 8.03
C GLU A 45 -2.80 2.38 7.65
N LEU A 46 -2.91 3.11 6.54
CA LEU A 46 -1.88 4.05 6.09
C LEU A 46 -1.60 5.15 7.12
N ARG A 47 -2.65 5.72 7.74
CA ARG A 47 -2.48 6.71 8.81
C ARG A 47 -1.74 6.11 10.00
N ALA A 48 -2.09 4.89 10.40
CA ALA A 48 -1.45 4.20 11.51
C ALA A 48 0.02 3.88 11.22
N GLU A 49 0.37 3.54 9.97
CA GLU A 49 1.74 3.29 9.54
C GLU A 49 2.61 4.55 9.53
N ILE A 50 2.04 5.71 9.15
CA ILE A 50 2.78 6.96 9.01
C ILE A 50 2.83 7.75 10.33
N GLN A 51 1.83 7.61 11.21
CA GLN A 51 1.73 8.39 12.45
C GLN A 51 3.01 8.32 13.32
N PRO A 52 3.66 7.16 13.53
CA PRO A 52 4.89 7.10 14.31
C PRO A 52 6.01 7.96 13.73
N ALA A 53 6.17 7.94 12.41
CA ALA A 53 7.18 8.76 11.73
C ALA A 53 6.86 10.27 11.85
N LEU A 54 5.59 10.67 11.80
CA LEU A 54 5.19 12.05 12.05
C LEU A 54 5.47 12.46 13.51
N ASP A 55 5.18 11.58 14.47
CA ASP A 55 5.45 11.84 15.88
C ASP A 55 6.96 11.96 16.16
N GLU A 56 7.80 11.22 15.42
CA GLU A 56 9.27 11.36 15.43
C GLU A 56 9.70 12.71 14.88
N LEU A 57 9.18 13.12 13.73
CA LEU A 57 9.45 14.44 13.14
C LEU A 57 9.05 15.58 14.08
N ASP A 58 7.88 15.49 14.73
CA ASP A 58 7.38 16.52 15.67
C ASP A 58 8.25 16.63 16.93
N ARG A 59 8.93 15.55 17.33
CA ARG A 59 9.93 15.57 18.42
C ARG A 59 11.30 16.09 17.98
N GLY A 60 11.50 16.31 16.69
CA GLY A 60 12.80 16.66 16.11
C GLY A 60 13.72 15.46 15.93
N ASP A 61 13.20 14.23 15.97
CA ASP A 61 13.93 12.99 15.70
C ASP A 61 14.08 12.78 14.18
N ALA A 62 14.59 13.80 13.48
CA ALA A 62 14.76 13.85 12.03
C ALA A 62 16.23 14.06 11.65
N ILE A 63 16.64 13.52 10.50
CA ILE A 63 17.96 13.78 9.93
C ILE A 63 17.78 14.66 8.70
N ASP A 64 18.33 15.86 8.74
CA ASP A 64 18.43 16.71 7.55
C ASP A 64 19.52 16.17 6.64
N VAL A 65 19.13 15.81 5.42
CA VAL A 65 20.05 15.31 4.38
C VAL A 65 19.88 16.13 3.11
N ASP A 66 21.00 16.52 2.51
CA ASP A 66 21.02 17.08 1.16
C ASP A 66 21.11 15.95 0.11
N ASP A 67 21.13 16.32 -1.17
CA ASP A 67 21.13 15.34 -2.26
C ASP A 67 22.36 14.42 -2.25
N GLU A 68 23.50 14.90 -1.75
CA GLU A 68 24.74 14.10 -1.66
C GLU A 68 24.68 13.18 -0.43
N GLY A 69 24.30 13.72 0.72
CA GLY A 69 24.11 12.97 1.96
C GLY A 69 23.04 11.88 1.83
N LEU A 70 21.96 12.14 1.07
CA LEU A 70 20.93 11.15 0.81
C LEU A 70 21.49 9.94 0.04
N ARG A 71 22.34 10.17 -0.97
CA ARG A 71 22.98 9.07 -1.72
C ARG A 71 23.88 8.24 -0.83
N VAL A 72 24.71 8.90 -0.02
CA VAL A 72 25.62 8.23 0.93
C VAL A 72 24.83 7.39 1.95
N LEU A 73 23.75 7.95 2.51
CA LEU A 73 22.88 7.26 3.44
C LEU A 73 22.23 6.01 2.80
N PHE A 74 21.72 6.14 1.58
CA PHE A 74 21.15 5.01 0.85
C PHE A 74 22.19 3.92 0.60
N ASP A 75 23.40 4.28 0.15
CA ASP A 75 24.48 3.32 -0.11
C ASP A 75 24.88 2.57 1.18
N GLU A 76 24.94 3.28 2.31
CA GLU A 76 25.23 2.68 3.62
C GLU A 76 24.15 1.65 4.02
N ILE A 77 22.87 2.04 3.94
CA ILE A 77 21.73 1.16 4.23
C ILE A 77 21.76 -0.09 3.35
N MET A 78 21.96 0.08 2.04
CA MET A 78 22.01 -1.04 1.11
C MET A 78 23.19 -1.97 1.38
N SER A 79 24.36 -1.42 1.74
CA SER A 79 25.52 -2.22 2.11
C SER A 79 25.29 -3.06 3.36
N GLU A 80 24.50 -2.55 4.31
CA GLU A 80 24.14 -3.29 5.52
C GLU A 80 23.15 -4.41 5.21
N VAL A 81 22.13 -4.13 4.40
CA VAL A 81 21.16 -5.14 3.94
C VAL A 81 21.88 -6.29 3.19
N ASP A 82 22.81 -5.97 2.30
CA ASP A 82 23.59 -6.97 1.56
C ASP A 82 24.43 -7.86 2.48
N ARG A 83 25.04 -7.29 3.53
CA ARG A 83 25.80 -8.05 4.53
C ARG A 83 24.88 -8.99 5.31
N GLU A 84 23.72 -8.51 5.73
CA GLU A 84 22.77 -9.29 6.51
C GLU A 84 22.16 -10.43 5.70
N LEU A 85 21.81 -10.19 4.43
CA LEU A 85 21.36 -11.23 3.51
C LEU A 85 22.47 -12.27 3.26
N ALA A 86 23.70 -11.84 3.02
CA ALA A 86 24.83 -12.76 2.84
C ALA A 86 25.15 -13.57 4.09
N ALA A 87 24.94 -13.02 5.29
CA ALA A 87 25.07 -13.75 6.56
C ALA A 87 23.94 -14.77 6.74
N ARG A 88 22.72 -14.39 6.38
CA ARG A 88 21.54 -15.26 6.45
C ARG A 88 21.61 -16.43 5.47
N ASP A 89 22.08 -16.21 4.24
CA ASP A 89 22.27 -17.28 3.24
C ASP A 89 23.34 -18.29 3.66
N ARG A 90 24.41 -17.81 4.32
CA ARG A 90 25.43 -18.67 4.93
C ARG A 90 24.88 -19.50 6.11
N ALA A 91 23.89 -18.97 6.83
CA ALA A 91 23.25 -19.66 7.97
C ALA A 91 22.15 -20.65 7.54
N THR A 92 21.49 -20.44 6.39
CA THR A 92 20.43 -21.33 5.86
C THR A 92 20.92 -22.43 4.92
N GLY A 93 22.20 -22.44 4.55
CA GLY A 93 22.81 -23.54 3.79
C GLY A 93 22.51 -23.54 2.28
N ASN A 94 21.96 -22.46 1.74
CA ASN A 94 21.89 -22.23 0.30
C ASN A 94 23.00 -21.24 -0.09
N GLY A 95 24.17 -21.77 -0.44
CA GLY A 95 25.28 -20.96 -0.95
C GLY A 95 24.91 -20.24 -2.26
N PRO A 96 25.53 -19.08 -2.57
CA PRO A 96 25.18 -18.30 -3.75
C PRO A 96 25.58 -19.09 -5.00
N THR A 97 24.60 -19.51 -5.80
CA THR A 97 24.85 -19.90 -7.19
C THR A 97 25.14 -18.64 -7.97
N LEU A 98 26.39 -18.18 -7.91
CA LEU A 98 26.94 -17.22 -8.87
C LEU A 98 26.99 -17.91 -10.23
N HIS A 99 25.93 -17.78 -11.01
CA HIS A 99 25.97 -18.05 -12.44
C HIS A 99 26.08 -16.70 -13.16
N HIS A 100 27.31 -16.30 -13.50
CA HIS A 100 27.52 -15.35 -14.58
C HIS A 100 27.16 -16.03 -15.90
N PRO A 101 26.20 -15.53 -16.69
CA PRO A 101 26.22 -15.78 -18.12
C PRO A 101 27.01 -14.65 -18.81
N PHE A 102 27.93 -15.09 -19.66
CA PHE A 102 28.70 -14.39 -20.70
C PHE A 102 28.45 -12.89 -20.92
#